data_AF-A0AAV6C6J6-F1
#
_entry.id   AF-A0AAV6C6J6-F1
#
_cell.length_a   1.000
_cell.length_b   1.000
_cell.length_c   1.000
_cell.angle_alpha   90.00
_cell.angle_beta   90.00
_cell.angle_gamma   90.00
#
_symmetry.space_group_name_H-M   'P 1'
#
loop_
_entity.id
_entity.type
_entity.pdbx_description
1 polymer ?
#
loop_
_entity_poly.entity_id
_entity_poly.type
_entity_poly.pdbx_seq_one_letter_code
_entity_poly.pdbx_strand_id
1 'polypeptide(L)' 'MSLVKELVGYRGEIEWDGSKPDGQPRRCLDTSRALQEFGWQARTLFRKGLERTVEWFLESQRRTPVGVASR' A
#
# COMPACT_ATOMS: atom_id res chain seq x y z
N MET A 1 4.29 -7.93 6.33
CA MET A 1 4.47 -7.49 4.93
C MET A 1 4.09 -8.57 3.89
N SER A 2 3.22 -9.54 4.22
CA SER A 2 2.84 -10.61 3.28
C SER A 2 1.85 -10.17 2.20
N LEU A 3 0.93 -9.26 2.53
CA LEU A 3 -0.18 -8.90 1.62
C LEU A 3 0.29 -8.23 0.33
N VAL A 4 1.23 -7.28 0.41
CA VAL A 4 1.76 -6.64 -0.80
C VAL A 4 2.51 -7.67 -1.66
N LYS A 5 3.35 -8.51 -1.05
CA LYS A 5 4.05 -9.62 -1.72
C LYS A 5 3.08 -10.55 -2.47
N GLU A 6 1.98 -10.92 -1.83
CA GLU A 6 0.90 -11.71 -2.42
C GLU A 6 0.27 -11.00 -3.62
N LEU A 7 -0.20 -9.77 -3.44
CA LEU A 7 -0.93 -9.01 -4.47
C LEU A 7 -0.10 -8.72 -5.72
N VAL A 8 1.21 -8.54 -5.58
CA VAL A 8 2.11 -8.33 -6.73
C VAL A 8 2.69 -9.63 -7.31
N GLY A 9 2.38 -10.79 -6.70
CA GLY A 9 2.89 -12.09 -7.15
C GLY A 9 4.38 -12.31 -6.89
N TYR A 10 4.99 -11.61 -5.93
CA TYR A 10 6.42 -11.76 -5.62
C TYR A 10 6.69 -13.08 -4.89
N ARG A 11 7.64 -13.87 -5.42
CA ARG A 11 7.98 -15.20 -4.89
C ARG A 11 9.31 -15.28 -4.14
N GLY A 12 10.11 -14.21 -4.15
CA GLY A 12 11.37 -14.17 -3.42
C GLY A 12 11.19 -13.93 -1.92
N GLU A 13 12.30 -13.84 -1.19
CA GLU A 13 12.28 -13.60 0.25
C GLU A 13 12.16 -12.11 0.60
N ILE A 14 11.62 -11.84 1.80
CA ILE A 14 11.58 -10.50 2.39
C ILE A 14 12.57 -10.49 3.54
N GLU A 15 13.60 -9.65 3.41
CA GLU A 15 14.62 -9.47 4.45
C GLU A 15 14.39 -8.15 5.18
N TRP A 16 14.58 -8.17 6.50
CA TRP A 16 14.46 -6.99 7.34
C TRP A 16 15.84 -6.40 7.61
N ASP A 17 16.09 -5.17 7.15
CA ASP A 17 17.32 -4.44 7.42
C ASP A 17 17.23 -3.70 8.75
N GLY A 18 17.71 -4.35 9.82
CA GLY A 18 17.75 -3.78 11.17
C GLY A 18 18.75 -2.63 11.36
N SER A 19 19.54 -2.27 10.34
CA SER A 19 20.40 -1.07 10.42
C SER A 19 19.61 0.24 10.34
N LYS A 20 18.34 0.19 9.91
CA LYS A 20 17.47 1.35 9.77
C LYS A 20 16.62 1.53 11.03
N PRO A 21 16.39 2.79 11.46
CA PRO A 21 15.62 3.05 12.66
C PRO A 21 14.16 2.64 12.47
N ASP A 22 13.60 2.01 13.49
CA ASP A 22 12.16 1.78 13.56
C ASP A 22 11.42 3.11 13.75
N GLY A 23 10.30 3.26 13.04
CA GLY A 23 9.38 4.37 13.23
C GLY A 23 8.52 4.21 14.48
N GLN A 24 7.46 5.02 14.59
CA GLN A 24 6.48 4.87 15.66
C GLN A 24 5.78 3.49 15.56
N PRO A 25 5.84 2.62 16.60
CA PRO A 25 5.33 1.25 16.50
C PRO A 25 3.82 1.15 16.24
N ARG A 26 3.05 2.16 16.66
CA ARG A 26 1.60 2.20 16.48
C ARG A 26 1.12 3.61 16.20
N ARG A 27 0.37 3.74 15.11
CA ARG A 27 -0.43 4.92 14.78
C ARG A 27 -1.87 4.48 14.51
N CYS A 28 -2.72 4.59 15.51
CA CYS A 28 -4.12 4.18 15.44
C CYS A 28 -5.01 5.36 15.80
N LEU A 29 -5.93 5.70 14.90
CA LEU A 29 -6.90 6.78 15.10
C LEU A 29 -8.21 6.17 15.59
N ASP A 30 -8.87 6.85 16.53
CA ASP A 30 -10.28 6.60 16.84
C ASP A 30 -11.16 7.41 15.87
N THR A 31 -12.10 6.72 15.21
CA THR A 31 -13.04 7.32 14.25
C THR A 31 -14.47 7.40 14.78
N SER A 32 -14.69 7.14 16.07
CA SER A 32 -15.99 7.20 16.73
C SER A 32 -16.70 8.55 16.51
N ARG A 33 -15.97 9.66 16.66
CA ARG A 33 -16.49 11.02 16.44
C ARG A 33 -16.93 11.25 15.00
N ALA A 34 -16.18 10.75 14.01
CA ALA A 34 -16.55 10.90 12.61
C ALA A 34 -17.84 10.13 12.28
N LEU A 35 -18.02 8.96 12.90
CA LEU A 35 -19.25 8.19 12.79
C LEU A 35 -20.43 8.92 13.44
N GLN A 36 -20.25 9.45 14.66
CA GLN A 36 -21.32 10.11 15.42
C GLN A 36 -21.80 11.42 14.76
N GLU A 37 -20.87 12.27 14.33
CA GLU A 37 -21.20 13.62 13.83
C GLU A 37 -21.59 13.62 12.34
N PHE A 38 -21.03 12.70 11.55
CA PHE A 38 -21.17 12.72 10.09
C PHE A 38 -21.75 11.43 9.51
N GLY A 39 -22.06 10.43 10.34
CA GLY A 39 -22.41 9.09 9.85
C GLY A 39 -21.30 8.44 9.03
N TRP A 40 -20.05 8.93 9.18
CA TRP A 40 -18.96 8.53 8.31
C TRP A 40 -18.32 7.23 8.78
N GLN A 41 -18.06 6.33 7.83
CA GLN A 41 -17.29 5.12 8.03
C GLN A 41 -16.52 4.77 6.75
N ALA A 42 -15.29 4.30 6.90
CA ALA A 42 -14.53 3.75 5.78
C ALA A 42 -15.25 2.52 5.21
N ARG A 43 -15.64 2.59 3.93
CA ARG A 43 -16.35 1.50 3.24
C ARG A 43 -15.43 0.56 2.46
N THR A 44 -14.22 1.03 2.14
CA THR A 44 -13.24 0.24 1.39
C THR A 44 -12.44 -0.62 2.36
N LEU A 45 -12.51 -1.94 2.19
CA LEU A 45 -11.67 -2.87 2.92
C LEU A 45 -10.19 -2.67 2.55
N PHE A 46 -9.30 -2.87 3.51
CA PHE A 46 -7.85 -2.65 3.32
C PHE A 46 -7.29 -3.41 2.11
N ARG A 47 -7.58 -4.72 2.00
CA ARG A 47 -7.17 -5.55 0.85
C ARG A 47 -7.70 -4.99 -0.47
N LYS A 48 -8.99 -4.61 -0.52
CA LYS A 48 -9.62 -4.07 -1.74
C LYS A 48 -9.00 -2.74 -2.16
N GLY A 49 -8.65 -1.89 -1.20
CA GLY A 49 -7.90 -0.67 -1.46
C GLY A 49 -6.52 -0.97 -2.06
N LEU A 50 -5.78 -1.90 -1.46
CA LEU A 50 -4.45 -2.29 -1.95
C LEU A 50 -4.49 -2.94 -3.35
N GLU A 51 -5.44 -3.83 -3.62
CA GLU A 51 -5.64 -4.45 -4.94
C GLU A 51 -5.77 -3.38 -6.03
N ARG A 52 -6.66 -2.40 -5.82
CA ARG A 52 -6.87 -1.27 -6.75
C ARG A 52 -5.62 -0.43 -6.94
N THR A 53 -4.86 -0.19 -5.86
CA THR A 53 -3.61 0.58 -5.92
C THR A 53 -2.54 -0.15 -6.73
N VAL A 54 -2.39 -1.46 -6.53
CA VAL A 54 -1.43 -2.28 -7.30
C VAL A 54 -1.80 -2.29 -8.78
N GLU A 55 -3.07 -2.52 -9.11
CA GLU A 55 -3.58 -2.48 -10.48
C GLU A 55 -3.29 -1.14 -11.16
N TRP A 56 -3.66 -0.04 -10.51
CA TRP A 56 -3.39 1.32 -10.99
C TRP A 56 -1.89 1.57 -11.23
N PHE A 57 -1.02 1.13 -10.32
CA PHE A 57 0.42 1.32 -10.45
C PHE A 57 0.97 0.60 -11.68
N LEU A 58 0.60 -0.67 -11.87
CA LEU A 58 1.04 -1.48 -13.01
C LEU A 58 0.52 -0.92 -14.34
N GLU A 59 -0.71 -0.43 -14.38
CA GLU A 59 -1.25 0.27 -15.55
C GLU A 59 -0.49 1.55 -15.87
N SER A 60 -0.14 2.33 -14.84
CA SER A 60 0.56 3.60 -15.01
C SER A 60 1.98 3.39 -15.54
N GLN A 61 2.67 2.34 -15.09
CA GLN A 61 3.99 1.96 -15.64
C GLN A 61 3.91 1.50 -17.10
N ARG A 62 2.79 0.94 -17.56
CA ARG A 62 2.59 0.60 -18.98
C ARG A 62 2.35 1.84 -19.86
N ARG A 63 1.79 2.91 -19.29
CA ARG A 63 1.43 4.15 -20.02
C ARG A 63 2.58 5.14 -20.10
N THR A 64 3.51 5.10 -19.16
CA THR A 64 4.76 5.87 -19.24
C THR A 64 5.83 4.93 -19.76
N PRO A 65 6.29 5.05 -21.02
CA PRO A 65 7.52 4.38 -21.41
C PRO A 65 8.60 4.95 -20.49
N VAL A 66 9.15 4.11 -19.60
CA VAL A 66 10.43 4.42 -18.98
C VAL A 66 11.37 4.62 -20.16
N GLY A 67 11.73 5.88 -20.40
CA GLY A 67 12.72 6.22 -21.40
C GLY A 67 13.93 5.34 -21.13
N VAL A 68 14.25 4.48 -22.09
CA VAL A 68 15.59 3.92 -22.22
C VAL A 68 16.48 5.14 -22.50
N ALA A 69 16.91 5.81 -21.43
CA ALA A 69 18.07 6.68 -21.48
C ALA A 69 19.22 5.79 -21.92
N SER A 70 19.63 6.05 -23.15
CA SER A 70 20.54 5.24 -23.93
C SER A 70 21.96 5.47 -23.46
N ARG A 71 22.70 4.37 -23.25
CA ARG A 71 24.16 4.26 -23.08
C ARG A 71 24.74 4.77 -21.76
#